data_AF-A0A8I2FTP7-F1
#
_entry.id   AF-A0A8I2FTP7-F1
#
_cell.length_a   1.000
_cell.length_b   1.000
_cell.length_c   1.000
_cell.angle_alpha   90.00
_cell.angle_beta   90.00
_cell.angle_gamma   90.00
#
_symmetry.space_group_name_H-M   'P 1'
#
loop_
_entity.id
_entity.type
_entity.pdbx_description
1 polymer ?
#
loop_
_entity_poly.entity_id
_entity_poly.type
_entity_poly.pdbx_seq_one_letter_code
_entity_poly.pdbx_strand_id
1 'polypeptide(L)'
;MNMEPKYFQMSLAEKQQAVETIKNALMPKEEIKFAFVYGSFSDESSGSNLPFHDIDVGVYVTGMDEKESVYYGLEVSEELSSLVNVSVDVRVMNFAPVTFLFHVIRGQLIVDKDEDARCALMEDVTRRYLDMKPLLHRAIKEAYSS
;
A
#
# COMPACT_ATOMS: atom_id res chain seq x y z
N MET A 1 4.08 18.90 -22.19
CA MET A 1 4.06 17.46 -22.46
C MET A 1 2.73 16.93 -21.95
N ASN A 2 1.84 16.51 -22.85
CA ASN A 2 0.58 15.88 -22.46
C ASN A 2 0.89 14.47 -21.98
N MET A 3 0.86 14.22 -20.68
CA MET A 3 0.80 12.87 -20.15
C MET A 3 -0.68 12.48 -20.10
N GLU A 4 -1.15 11.77 -21.12
CA GLU A 4 -2.40 11.03 -20.98
C GLU A 4 -2.17 9.92 -19.94
N PRO A 5 -3.10 9.71 -18.99
CA PRO A 5 -2.98 8.62 -18.02
C PRO A 5 -2.88 7.30 -18.77
N LYS A 6 -1.72 6.63 -18.65
CA LYS A 6 -1.54 5.27 -19.17
C LYS A 6 -2.27 4.31 -18.24
N TYR A 7 -3.48 3.94 -18.65
CA TYR A 7 -4.21 2.88 -17.99
C TYR A 7 -3.64 1.53 -18.41
N PHE A 8 -3.24 0.73 -17.43
CA PHE A 8 -2.78 -0.64 -17.65
C PHE A 8 -3.96 -1.60 -17.48
N GLN A 9 -4.09 -2.54 -18.41
CA GLN A 9 -4.94 -3.71 -18.27
C GLN A 9 -4.02 -4.92 -18.16
N MET A 10 -4.04 -5.57 -17.00
CA MET A 10 -3.32 -6.82 -16.76
C MET A 10 -4.32 -7.93 -16.50
N SER A 11 -4.09 -9.07 -17.14
CA SER A 11 -4.71 -10.33 -16.77
C SER A 11 -4.36 -10.72 -15.33
N LEU A 12 -5.14 -11.63 -14.75
CA LEU A 12 -4.85 -12.15 -13.40
C LEU A 12 -3.44 -12.76 -13.31
N ALA A 13 -2.98 -13.43 -14.37
CA ALA A 13 -1.64 -14.02 -14.41
C ALA A 13 -0.54 -12.94 -14.41
N GLU A 14 -0.72 -11.85 -15.16
CA GLU A 14 0.22 -10.73 -15.17
C GLU A 14 0.24 -10.00 -13.82
N LYS A 15 -0.93 -9.82 -13.18
CA LYS A 15 -1.01 -9.26 -11.83
C LYS A 15 -0.26 -10.13 -10.82
N GLN A 16 -0.49 -11.44 -10.84
CA GLN A 16 0.23 -12.39 -9.98
C GLN A 16 1.73 -12.35 -10.22
N GLN A 17 2.16 -12.27 -11.49
CA GLN A 17 3.57 -12.15 -11.83
C GLN A 17 4.19 -10.85 -11.31
N ALA A 18 3.48 -9.72 -11.42
CA ALA A 18 3.93 -8.44 -10.88
C ALA A 18 4.08 -8.49 -9.35
N VAL A 19 3.09 -9.06 -8.65
CA VAL A 19 3.12 -9.26 -7.20
C VAL A 19 4.32 -10.12 -6.79
N GLU A 20 4.56 -11.22 -7.50
CA GLU A 20 5.69 -12.10 -7.21
C GLU A 20 7.04 -11.43 -7.48
N THR A 21 7.15 -10.62 -8.54
CA THR A 21 8.36 -9.81 -8.80
C THR A 21 8.60 -8.79 -7.68
N ILE A 22 7.55 -8.09 -7.24
CA ILE A 22 7.64 -7.12 -6.13
C ILE A 22 8.06 -7.83 -4.84
N LYS A 23 7.42 -8.94 -4.51
CA LYS A 23 7.76 -9.75 -3.35
C LYS A 23 9.24 -10.14 -3.36
N ASN A 24 9.74 -10.66 -4.49
CA ASN A 24 11.13 -11.09 -4.61
C ASN A 24 12.13 -9.93 -4.47
N ALA A 25 11.77 -8.72 -4.88
CA ALA A 25 12.59 -7.52 -4.69
C ALA A 25 12.60 -7.02 -3.23
N LEU A 26 11.50 -7.18 -2.49
CA LEU A 26 11.37 -6.75 -1.10
C LEU A 26 11.90 -7.76 -0.06
N MET A 27 11.92 -9.05 -0.41
CA MET A 27 12.44 -10.12 0.46
C MET A 27 13.88 -9.91 0.96
N PRO A 28 14.87 -9.51 0.13
CA PRO A 28 16.25 -9.32 0.60
C PRO A 28 16.47 -8.08 1.48
N LYS A 29 15.52 -7.13 1.52
CA LYS A 29 15.64 -5.88 2.29
C LYS A 29 15.28 -6.09 3.76
N GLU A 30 16.27 -6.35 4.62
CA GLU A 30 16.10 -6.69 6.06
C GLU A 30 15.38 -5.63 6.89
N GLU A 31 15.50 -4.38 6.46
CA GLU A 31 14.82 -3.21 7.01
C GLU A 31 13.30 -3.31 6.84
N ILE A 32 12.80 -3.97 5.80
CA ILE A 32 11.37 -4.21 5.58
C ILE A 32 10.93 -5.45 6.36
N LYS A 33 10.03 -5.25 7.33
CA LYS A 33 9.48 -6.35 8.14
C LYS A 33 8.26 -7.00 7.52
N PHE A 34 7.36 -6.20 6.98
CA PHE A 34 6.20 -6.73 6.25
C PHE A 34 5.71 -5.70 5.23
N ALA A 35 5.03 -6.20 4.21
CA ALA A 35 4.52 -5.37 3.13
C ALA A 35 3.16 -5.86 2.61
N PHE A 36 2.31 -4.92 2.22
CA PHE A 36 0.99 -5.15 1.66
C PHE A 36 0.90 -4.51 0.28
N VAL A 37 0.27 -5.20 -0.68
CA VAL A 37 -0.26 -4.55 -1.88
C VAL A 37 -1.70 -4.16 -1.58
N TYR A 38 -2.07 -2.90 -1.84
CA TYR A 38 -3.41 -2.40 -1.56
C TYR A 38 -3.98 -1.63 -2.77
N GLY A 39 -5.07 -0.89 -2.58
CA GLY A 39 -5.63 -0.03 -3.63
C GLY A 39 -6.34 -0.77 -4.75
N SER A 40 -6.50 -0.07 -5.87
CA SER A 40 -7.30 -0.53 -7.04
C SER A 40 -6.74 -1.79 -7.70
N PHE A 41 -5.44 -2.03 -7.55
CA PHE A 41 -4.78 -3.23 -8.04
C PHE A 41 -5.27 -4.52 -7.33
N SER A 42 -5.60 -4.39 -6.03
CA SER A 42 -5.89 -5.49 -5.10
C SER A 42 -7.38 -5.84 -4.95
N ASP A 43 -8.27 -5.01 -5.50
CA ASP A 43 -9.70 -5.22 -5.33
C ASP A 43 -10.17 -6.33 -6.27
N GLU A 44 -10.42 -7.54 -5.73
CA GLU A 44 -11.01 -8.66 -6.49
C GLU A 44 -12.38 -8.31 -7.11
N SER A 45 -13.06 -7.29 -6.57
CA SER A 45 -14.31 -6.74 -7.10
C SER A 45 -14.10 -5.99 -8.42
N SER A 46 -12.87 -5.52 -8.65
CA SER A 46 -12.42 -5.01 -9.94
C SER A 46 -12.07 -6.19 -10.81
N GLY A 47 -13.07 -6.76 -11.48
CA GLY A 47 -12.90 -7.87 -12.43
C GLY A 47 -11.66 -7.70 -13.31
N SER A 48 -11.09 -8.82 -13.76
CA SER A 48 -9.75 -9.04 -14.34
C SER A 48 -9.36 -8.23 -15.61
N ASN A 49 -9.83 -7.00 -15.76
CA ASN A 49 -9.59 -6.07 -16.85
C ASN A 49 -9.85 -4.59 -16.48
N LEU A 50 -10.08 -4.27 -15.19
CA LEU A 50 -10.23 -2.86 -14.81
C LEU A 50 -8.90 -2.12 -14.97
N PRO A 51 -8.93 -0.94 -15.60
CA PRO A 51 -7.74 -0.13 -15.78
C PRO A 51 -7.22 0.34 -14.42
N PHE A 52 -5.93 0.12 -14.16
CA PHE A 52 -5.22 0.69 -13.02
C PHE A 52 -4.10 1.60 -13.52
N HIS A 53 -3.70 2.55 -12.68
CA HIS A 53 -2.66 3.53 -13.00
C HIS A 53 -1.31 3.11 -12.41
N ASP A 54 -1.35 2.60 -11.19
CA ASP A 54 -0.21 2.29 -10.33
C ASP A 54 -0.47 1.06 -9.46
N ILE A 55 0.61 0.48 -8.94
CA ILE A 55 0.57 -0.57 -7.93
C ILE A 55 0.92 0.09 -6.59
N ASP A 56 -0.06 0.14 -5.69
CA ASP A 56 0.12 0.67 -4.34
C ASP A 56 0.73 -0.38 -3.41
N VAL A 57 1.86 -0.06 -2.77
CA VAL A 57 2.57 -0.96 -1.85
C VAL A 57 2.84 -0.27 -0.52
N GLY A 58 2.39 -0.87 0.57
CA GLY A 58 2.60 -0.38 1.93
C GLY A 58 3.70 -1.19 2.58
N VAL A 59 4.75 -0.54 3.10
CA VAL A 59 5.88 -1.22 3.74
C VAL A 59 6.05 -0.77 5.19
N TYR A 60 6.33 -1.71 6.09
CA TYR A 60 6.76 -1.41 7.45
C TYR A 60 8.26 -1.59 7.55
N VAL A 61 8.96 -0.54 7.99
CA VAL A 61 10.42 -0.51 8.05
C VAL A 61 10.92 -0.35 9.48
N THR A 62 12.17 -0.73 9.75
CA THR A 62 12.81 -0.53 11.05
C THR A 62 14.16 0.13 10.90
N GLY A 63 14.61 0.88 11.92
CA GLY A 63 15.94 1.47 11.95
C GLY A 63 16.06 2.77 11.16
N MET A 64 14.95 3.45 10.87
CA MET A 64 14.89 4.71 10.13
C MET A 64 13.96 5.70 10.84
N ASP A 65 14.28 6.98 10.77
CA ASP A 65 13.37 8.06 11.16
C ASP A 65 12.32 8.37 10.08
N GLU A 66 11.43 9.33 10.33
CA GLU A 66 10.37 9.70 9.39
C GLU A 66 10.92 10.21 8.05
N LYS A 67 11.97 11.04 8.08
CA LYS A 67 12.54 11.63 6.87
C LYS A 67 13.25 10.56 6.05
N GLU A 68 14.07 9.72 6.70
CA GLU A 68 14.73 8.57 6.08
C GLU A 68 13.72 7.61 5.46
N SER A 69 12.63 7.33 6.18
CA SER A 69 11.55 6.47 5.70
C SER A 69 10.89 6.99 4.41
N VAL A 70 10.68 8.31 4.30
CA VAL A 70 10.11 8.91 3.08
C VAL A 70 11.05 8.74 1.89
N TYR A 71 12.35 9.03 2.06
CA TYR A 71 13.33 8.84 0.97
C TYR A 71 13.46 7.37 0.58
N TYR A 72 13.48 6.48 1.57
CA TYR A 72 13.52 5.04 1.34
C TYR A 72 12.31 4.54 0.56
N GLY A 73 11.10 5.02 0.89
CA GLY A 73 9.89 4.72 0.11
C GLY A 73 10.01 5.14 -1.35
N LEU A 74 10.58 6.32 -1.64
CA LEU A 74 10.81 6.78 -3.01
C LEU A 74 11.82 5.92 -3.76
N GLU A 75 12.94 5.56 -3.12
CA GLU A 75 13.97 4.69 -3.72
C GLU A 75 13.40 3.32 -4.08
N VAL A 76 12.65 2.70 -3.15
CA VAL A 76 12.00 1.41 -3.40
C VAL A 76 10.93 1.54 -4.47
N SER A 77 10.20 2.65 -4.53
CA SER A 77 9.21 2.91 -5.60
C SER A 77 9.85 2.92 -6.99
N GLU A 78 10.97 3.62 -7.16
CA GLU A 78 11.71 3.67 -8.42
C GLU A 78 12.26 2.30 -8.83
N GLU A 79 12.85 1.59 -7.87
CA GLU A 79 13.37 0.23 -8.07
C GLU A 79 12.25 -0.71 -8.54
N LEU A 80 11.15 -0.79 -7.80
CA LEU A 80 10.04 -1.67 -8.15
C LEU A 80 9.40 -1.28 -9.49
N SER A 81 9.22 0.01 -9.75
CA SER A 81 8.64 0.50 -11.00
C SER A 81 9.45 0.06 -12.22
N SER A 82 10.78 0.06 -12.09
CA SER A 82 11.68 -0.40 -13.14
C SER A 82 11.57 -1.92 -13.40
N LEU A 83 11.29 -2.72 -12.37
CA LEU A 83 11.19 -4.18 -12.46
C LEU A 83 9.88 -4.64 -13.10
N VAL A 84 8.76 -3.99 -12.76
CA VAL A 84 7.44 -4.39 -13.26
C VAL A 84 6.98 -3.61 -14.50
N ASN A 85 7.76 -2.61 -14.96
CA ASN A 85 7.42 -1.70 -16.08
C ASN A 85 6.06 -0.99 -15.90
N VAL A 86 5.64 -0.79 -14.65
CA VAL A 86 4.43 -0.08 -14.25
C VAL A 86 4.78 0.80 -13.05
N SER A 87 4.12 1.94 -12.88
CA SER A 87 4.35 2.81 -11.72
C SER A 87 3.99 2.06 -10.43
N VAL A 88 4.90 2.05 -9.46
CA VAL A 88 4.67 1.49 -8.12
C VAL A 88 4.80 2.63 -7.11
N ASP A 89 3.75 2.90 -6.33
CA ASP A 89 3.77 3.88 -5.23
C ASP A 89 4.00 3.16 -3.91
N VAL A 90 5.22 3.26 -3.37
CA VAL A 90 5.60 2.66 -2.10
C VAL A 90 5.45 3.67 -0.98
N ARG A 91 4.63 3.34 0.01
CA ARG A 91 4.42 4.17 1.20
C ARG A 91 4.85 3.46 2.47
N VAL A 92 5.64 4.17 3.29
CA VAL A 92 6.03 3.67 4.61
C VAL A 92 4.89 3.84 5.60
N MET A 93 4.50 2.74 6.25
CA MET A 93 3.38 2.69 7.18
C MET A 93 3.69 3.31 8.55
N ASN A 94 4.95 3.34 8.98
CA ASN A 94 5.37 3.73 10.33
C ASN A 94 4.78 5.07 10.82
N PHE A 95 4.68 6.05 9.92
CA PHE A 95 4.26 7.42 10.24
C PHE A 95 2.96 7.83 9.54
N ALA A 96 2.30 6.88 8.87
CA ALA A 96 1.14 7.19 8.06
C ALA A 96 -0.15 7.37 8.91
N PRO A 97 -1.12 8.18 8.47
CA PRO A 97 -2.38 8.36 9.17
C PRO A 97 -3.17 7.04 9.32
N VAL A 98 -3.88 6.90 10.44
CA VAL A 98 -4.67 5.68 10.75
C VAL A 98 -5.67 5.30 9.67
N THR A 99 -6.31 6.29 9.03
CA THR A 99 -7.27 6.06 7.95
C THR A 99 -6.61 5.42 6.72
N PHE A 100 -5.38 5.84 6.41
CA PHE A 100 -4.58 5.24 5.35
C PHE A 100 -4.11 3.83 5.76
N LEU A 101 -3.57 3.67 6.97
CA LEU A 101 -3.16 2.36 7.46
C LEU A 101 -4.29 1.33 7.44
N PHE A 102 -5.50 1.74 7.82
CA PHE A 102 -6.68 0.87 7.79
C PHE A 102 -7.02 0.41 6.36
N HIS A 103 -6.71 1.22 5.34
CA HIS A 103 -6.84 0.81 3.94
C HIS A 103 -5.74 -0.17 3.53
N VAL A 104 -4.49 0.08 3.94
CA VAL A 104 -3.34 -0.77 3.62
C VAL A 104 -3.48 -2.19 4.21
N ILE A 105 -3.82 -2.31 5.50
CA ILE A 105 -3.91 -3.61 6.18
C ILE A 105 -5.05 -4.51 5.67
N ARG A 106 -5.98 -3.94 4.88
CA ARG A 106 -7.06 -4.69 4.19
C ARG A 106 -6.63 -5.21 2.82
N GLY A 107 -5.43 -4.85 2.37
CA GLY A 107 -4.83 -5.34 1.14
C GLY A 107 -4.28 -6.77 1.26
N GLN A 108 -3.56 -7.19 0.22
CA GLN A 108 -2.89 -8.47 0.14
C GLN A 108 -1.51 -8.39 0.81
N LEU A 109 -1.28 -9.22 1.84
CA LEU A 109 0.04 -9.39 2.44
C LEU A 109 0.98 -10.12 1.45
N ILE A 110 2.13 -9.51 1.13
CA ILE A 110 3.11 -10.06 0.17
C ILE A 110 4.43 -10.47 0.81
N VAL A 111 4.81 -9.81 1.91
CA VAL A 111 6.02 -10.10 2.69
C VAL A 111 5.64 -10.06 4.18
N ASP A 112 6.07 -11.07 4.93
CA ASP A 112 5.91 -11.13 6.39
C ASP A 112 7.16 -11.76 7.01
N LYS A 113 7.98 -10.94 7.67
CA LYS A 113 9.21 -11.34 8.37
C LYS A 113 9.09 -11.17 9.88
N ASP A 114 8.05 -10.49 10.35
CA ASP A 114 7.80 -10.19 11.76
C ASP A 114 6.28 -10.15 12.00
N GLU A 115 5.73 -11.34 12.23
CA GLU A 115 4.30 -11.54 12.43
C GLU A 115 3.79 -10.82 13.69
N ASP A 116 4.60 -10.77 14.75
CA ASP A 116 4.25 -10.11 16.00
C ASP A 116 4.11 -8.59 15.78
N ALA A 117 5.07 -7.97 15.09
CA ALA A 117 5.00 -6.56 14.73
C ALA A 117 3.79 -6.25 13.81
N ARG A 118 3.49 -7.15 12.86
CA ARG A 118 2.33 -7.02 11.98
C ARG A 118 1.03 -7.08 12.78
N CYS A 119 0.87 -8.07 13.65
CA CYS A 119 -0.32 -8.22 14.48
C CYS A 119 -0.52 -7.00 15.40
N ALA A 120 0.55 -6.53 16.05
CA ALA A 120 0.50 -5.34 16.90
C ALA A 120 0.06 -4.09 16.14
N LEU A 121 0.58 -3.87 14.92
CA LEU A 121 0.16 -2.77 14.06
C LEU A 121 -1.33 -2.89 13.68
N MET A 122 -1.76 -4.07 13.22
CA MET A 122 -3.14 -4.29 12.78
C MET A 122 -4.14 -4.08 13.91
N GLU A 123 -3.82 -4.54 15.13
CA GLU A 123 -4.64 -4.30 16.32
C GLU A 123 -4.75 -2.82 16.67
N ASP A 124 -3.62 -2.09 16.70
CA ASP A 124 -3.62 -0.65 17.00
C ASP A 124 -4.41 0.15 15.97
N VAL A 125 -4.17 -0.10 14.69
CA VAL A 125 -4.84 0.56 13.57
C VAL A 125 -6.34 0.29 13.61
N THR A 126 -6.75 -0.96 13.84
CA THR A 126 -8.17 -1.33 13.91
C THR A 126 -8.87 -0.62 15.06
N ARG A 127 -8.26 -0.64 16.25
CA ARG A 127 -8.80 0.02 17.45
C ARG A 127 -8.99 1.52 17.21
N ARG A 128 -7.92 2.21 16.79
CA ARG A 128 -7.93 3.67 16.56
C ARG A 128 -8.89 4.07 15.45
N TYR A 129 -8.98 3.27 14.38
CA TYR A 129 -9.92 3.54 13.31
C TYR A 129 -11.38 3.43 13.78
N LEU A 130 -11.72 2.40 14.56
CA LEU A 130 -13.07 2.23 15.11
C LEU A 130 -13.47 3.36 16.05
N ASP A 131 -12.52 3.87 16.84
CA ASP A 131 -12.73 5.04 17.71
C ASP A 131 -12.94 6.33 16.89
N MET A 132 -12.25 6.48 15.76
CA MET A 132 -12.38 7.65 14.87
C MET A 132 -13.62 7.60 13.96
N LYS A 133 -14.11 6.40 13.62
CA LYS A 133 -15.21 6.20 12.66
C LYS A 133 -16.46 7.05 12.93
N PRO A 134 -16.95 7.21 14.18
CA PRO A 134 -18.11 8.06 14.46
C PRO A 134 -17.86 9.54 14.16
N LEU A 135 -16.64 10.04 14.40
CA LEU A 135 -16.27 11.43 14.16
C LEU A 135 -16.21 11.72 12.65
N LEU A 136 -15.59 10.83 11.88
CA LEU A 136 -15.55 10.92 10.42
C LEU A 136 -16.97 10.93 9.82
N HIS A 137 -17.86 10.07 10.33
CA HIS A 137 -19.23 9.98 9.83
C HIS A 137 -20.02 11.27 10.07
N ARG A 138 -19.80 11.95 11.21
CA ARG A 138 -20.42 13.26 11.50
C ARG A 138 -19.88 14.36 10.60
N ALA A 139 -18.55 14.46 10.46
CA ALA A 139 -17.91 15.47 9.62
C ALA A 139 -18.35 15.38 8.15
N ILE A 140 -18.45 14.15 7.62
CA ILE A 140 -18.98 13.89 6.28
C ILE A 140 -20.44 14.37 6.17
N LYS A 141 -21.29 13.96 7.13
CA LYS A 141 -22.71 14.36 7.11
C LYS A 141 -22.89 15.87 7.12
N GLU A 142 -22.10 16.59 7.91
CA GLU A 142 -22.14 18.07 7.98
C GLU A 142 -21.70 18.71 6.66
N ALA A 143 -20.60 18.23 6.07
CA ALA A 143 -20.10 18.74 4.78
C ALA A 143 -21.09 18.56 3.61
N TYR A 144 -21.88 17.48 3.62
CA TYR A 144 -22.89 17.20 2.57
C TYR A 144 -24.30 17.69 2.90
N SER A 145 -24.52 18.22 4.11
CA SER A 145 -25.80 18.85 4.50
C SER A 145 -25.76 20.38 4.36
N SER A 146 -24.73 20.91 3.69
CA SER A 146 -24.47 22.34 3.45
C SER A 146 -24.86 22.76 2.04
#